data_AF-A0A378F628-F1
#
_entry.id   AF-A0A378F628-F1
#
_cell.length_a   1.000
_cell.length_b   1.000
_cell.length_c   1.000
_cell.angle_alpha   90.00
_cell.angle_beta   90.00
_cell.angle_gamma   90.00
#
_symmetry.space_group_name_H-M   'P 1'
#
loop_
_entity.id
_entity.type
_entity.pdbx_description
1 polymer ?
#
loop_
_entity_poly.entity_id
_entity_poly.type
_entity_poly.pdbx_seq_one_letter_code
_entity_poly.pdbx_strand_id
1 'polypeptide(L)'
;MRKAISGVLTAIVTPFTAEGALNLPALRQQVQRQLAAGNGIFCGGTNGEFFVLNEEEKIAVARTCVEEAAGRAPVVAHIGEVSTRETRRLGQQIARLGVDAVSAITPWFVPLKQEELINHYTAIADALSVPLFLYNIPARTGNTIAPETGAPAGPPREYRRH
;
A
#
# COMPACT_ATOMS: atom_id res chain seq x y z
N MET A 1 -20.82 5.47 0.40
CA MET A 1 -19.61 6.03 1.04
C MET A 1 -18.74 4.87 1.49
N ARG A 2 -17.42 4.90 1.23
CA ARG A 2 -16.51 3.88 1.79
C ARG A 2 -16.31 4.13 3.28
N LYS A 3 -16.27 3.05 4.07
CA LYS A 3 -16.13 3.11 5.53
C LYS A 3 -14.72 3.57 5.88
N ALA A 4 -14.60 4.48 6.85
CA ALA A 4 -13.29 4.90 7.34
C ALA A 4 -12.57 3.72 8.01
N ILE A 5 -11.28 3.53 7.67
CA ILE A 5 -10.42 2.55 8.35
C ILE A 5 -10.07 3.13 9.71
N SER A 6 -10.31 2.36 10.77
CA SER A 6 -10.09 2.76 12.16
C SER A 6 -9.62 1.56 13.00
N GLY A 7 -9.08 1.82 14.18
CA GLY A 7 -8.49 0.80 15.04
C GLY A 7 -7.05 0.47 14.64
N VAL A 8 -6.54 -0.65 15.17
CA VAL A 8 -5.17 -1.11 14.91
C VAL A 8 -5.10 -1.77 13.54
N LEU A 9 -4.18 -1.30 12.71
CA LEU A 9 -3.84 -1.90 11.42
C LEU A 9 -2.42 -2.48 11.51
N THR A 10 -2.31 -3.79 11.71
CA THR A 10 -1.01 -4.43 11.98
C THR A 10 -0.22 -4.63 10.69
N ALA A 11 0.99 -4.06 10.63
CA ALA A 11 1.97 -4.33 9.58
C ALA A 11 2.55 -5.74 9.77
N ILE A 12 1.99 -6.73 9.08
CA ILE A 12 2.38 -8.15 9.22
C ILE A 12 3.64 -8.47 8.41
N VAL A 13 4.40 -9.46 8.90
CA VAL A 13 5.51 -10.09 8.17
C VAL A 13 4.99 -11.02 7.08
N THR A 14 5.80 -11.25 6.06
CA THR A 14 5.56 -12.27 5.02
C THR A 14 6.39 -13.51 5.36
N PRO A 15 5.78 -14.64 5.76
CA PRO A 15 6.54 -15.84 6.10
C PRO A 15 7.14 -16.53 4.88
N PHE A 16 8.36 -17.05 5.03
CA PHE A 16 9.06 -17.86 4.04
C PHE A 16 9.41 -19.25 4.59
N THR A 17 9.64 -20.23 3.72
CA THR A 17 10.23 -21.52 4.10
C THR A 17 11.74 -21.37 4.35
N ALA A 18 12.38 -22.42 4.87
CA ALA A 18 13.83 -22.41 5.08
C ALA A 18 14.62 -22.23 3.77
N GLU A 19 14.02 -22.62 2.65
CA GLU A 19 14.55 -22.50 1.29
C GLU A 19 14.22 -21.14 0.64
N GLY A 20 13.53 -20.25 1.36
CA GLY A 20 13.18 -18.91 0.90
C GLY A 20 11.91 -18.81 0.05
N ALA A 21 11.14 -19.91 -0.10
CA ALA A 21 9.88 -19.86 -0.83
C ALA A 21 8.77 -19.22 0.01
N LEU A 22 7.82 -18.52 -0.63
CA LEU A 22 6.67 -17.93 0.05
C LEU A 22 5.84 -19.00 0.81
N ASN A 23 5.66 -18.81 2.12
CA ASN A 23 4.94 -19.75 2.98
C ASN A 23 3.50 -19.26 3.27
N LEU A 24 2.60 -19.51 2.31
CA LEU A 24 1.19 -19.12 2.43
C LEU A 24 0.46 -19.77 3.61
N PRO A 25 0.66 -21.06 3.97
CA PRO A 25 0.05 -21.63 5.17
C PRO A 25 0.40 -20.87 6.45
N ALA A 26 1.67 -20.49 6.63
CA ALA A 26 2.09 -19.69 7.79
C ALA A 26 1.52 -18.26 7.72
N LEU A 27 1.41 -17.66 6.53
CA LEU A 27 0.76 -16.36 6.35
C LEU A 27 -0.69 -16.39 6.82
N ARG A 28 -1.46 -17.43 6.46
CA ARG A 28 -2.86 -17.60 6.91
C ARG A 28 -2.96 -17.63 8.43
N GLN A 29 -2.11 -18.42 9.09
CA GLN A 29 -2.07 -18.49 10.55
C GLN A 29 -1.77 -17.13 11.19
N GLN A 30 -0.83 -16.37 10.62
CA GLN A 30 -0.51 -15.03 11.10
C GLN A 30 -1.70 -14.07 10.95
N VAL A 31 -2.39 -14.11 9.80
CA VAL A 31 -3.60 -13.29 9.58
C VAL A 31 -4.69 -13.65 10.58
N GLN A 32 -4.99 -14.94 10.75
CA GLN A 32 -5.98 -15.42 11.72
C GLN A 32 -5.66 -14.98 13.15
N ARG A 33 -4.37 -15.00 13.54
CA ARG A 33 -3.93 -14.51 14.86
C ARG A 33 -4.22 -13.03 15.04
N GLN A 34 -4.00 -12.20 14.02
CA GLN A 34 -4.31 -10.76 14.08
C GLN A 34 -5.81 -10.50 14.14
N LEU A 35 -6.60 -11.23 13.34
CA LEU A 35 -8.05 -11.13 13.36
C LEU A 35 -8.63 -11.51 14.73
N ALA A 36 -8.12 -12.58 15.35
CA ALA A 36 -8.52 -13.01 16.70
C ALA A 36 -8.21 -11.95 17.78
N ALA A 37 -7.17 -11.13 17.57
CA ALA A 37 -6.82 -10.01 18.43
C ALA A 37 -7.63 -8.72 18.13
N GLY A 38 -8.53 -8.74 17.13
CA GLY A 38 -9.33 -7.58 16.73
C GLY A 38 -8.60 -6.56 15.84
N ASN A 39 -7.48 -6.95 15.23
CA ASN A 39 -6.68 -6.06 14.39
C ASN A 39 -7.09 -6.17 12.91
N GLY A 40 -7.00 -5.05 12.19
CA GLY A 40 -6.92 -5.03 10.74
C GLY A 40 -5.52 -5.44 10.24
N ILE A 41 -5.41 -5.65 8.93
CA ILE A 41 -4.19 -6.16 8.30
C ILE A 41 -3.59 -5.11 7.37
N PHE A 42 -2.30 -4.79 7.56
CA PHE A 42 -1.47 -4.15 6.54
C PHE A 42 -0.43 -5.16 6.04
N CYS A 43 -0.61 -5.64 4.81
CA CYS A 43 0.30 -6.63 4.21
C CYS A 43 1.20 -6.01 3.14
N GLY A 44 2.36 -6.65 2.90
CA GLY A 44 3.34 -6.18 1.93
C GLY A 44 4.00 -4.85 2.31
N GLY A 45 3.92 -4.38 3.55
CA GLY A 45 4.67 -3.20 3.98
C GLY A 45 6.18 -3.47 4.04
N THR A 46 6.95 -2.54 4.61
CA THR A 46 8.39 -2.76 4.88
C THR A 46 8.64 -3.99 5.75
N ASN A 47 7.81 -4.20 6.78
CA ASN A 47 7.86 -5.40 7.63
C ASN A 47 7.48 -6.70 6.88
N GLY A 48 6.69 -6.58 5.81
CA GLY A 48 6.34 -7.68 4.93
C GLY A 48 7.34 -7.90 3.80
N GLU A 49 8.48 -7.20 3.83
CA GLU A 49 9.62 -7.38 2.92
C GLU A 49 9.25 -7.28 1.44
N PHE A 50 8.35 -6.36 1.07
CA PHE A 50 7.87 -6.24 -0.32
C PHE A 50 8.98 -6.10 -1.37
N PHE A 51 10.12 -5.54 -0.99
CA PHE A 51 11.26 -5.29 -1.88
C PHE A 51 12.03 -6.57 -2.25
N VAL A 52 11.78 -7.71 -1.60
CA VAL A 52 12.34 -9.02 -2.00
C VAL A 52 11.32 -9.90 -2.74
N LEU A 53 10.04 -9.52 -2.72
CA LEU A 53 8.98 -10.26 -3.39
C LEU A 53 8.90 -9.90 -4.87
N ASN A 54 8.67 -10.91 -5.70
CA ASN A 54 8.24 -10.68 -7.08
C ASN A 54 6.75 -10.28 -7.12
N GLU A 55 6.26 -9.90 -8.31
CA GLU A 55 4.87 -9.45 -8.46
C GLU A 55 3.84 -10.52 -8.10
N GLU A 56 4.04 -11.76 -8.55
CA GLU A 56 3.09 -12.85 -8.29
C GLU A 56 2.99 -13.15 -6.79
N GLU A 57 4.12 -13.07 -6.08
CA GLU A 57 4.17 -13.21 -4.63
C GLU A 57 3.46 -12.06 -3.91
N LYS A 58 3.65 -10.81 -4.35
CA LYS A 58 2.93 -9.65 -3.80
C LYS A 58 1.41 -9.83 -3.94
N ILE A 59 0.96 -10.27 -5.12
CA ILE A 59 -0.45 -10.57 -5.39
C ILE A 59 -0.93 -11.73 -4.53
N ALA A 60 -0.15 -12.80 -4.39
CA ALA A 60 -0.49 -13.96 -3.58
C ALA A 60 -0.62 -13.61 -2.09
N VAL A 61 0.25 -12.75 -1.56
CA VAL A 61 0.17 -12.25 -0.18
C VAL A 61 -1.10 -11.43 0.01
N ALA A 62 -1.37 -10.48 -0.87
CA ALA A 62 -2.57 -9.63 -0.78
C ALA A 62 -3.86 -10.47 -0.88
N ARG A 63 -3.94 -11.37 -1.86
CA ARG A 63 -5.07 -12.29 -2.06
C ARG A 63 -5.32 -13.13 -0.80
N THR A 64 -4.27 -13.74 -0.25
CA THR A 64 -4.36 -14.56 0.97
C THR A 64 -4.90 -13.75 2.15
N CYS A 65 -4.42 -12.51 2.33
CA CYS A 65 -4.91 -11.65 3.41
C CYS A 65 -6.39 -11.29 3.25
N VAL A 66 -6.84 -10.98 2.03
CA VAL A 66 -8.25 -10.66 1.76
C VAL A 66 -9.15 -11.88 1.97
N GLU A 67 -8.75 -13.04 1.43
CA GLU A 67 -9.48 -14.30 1.60
C GLU A 67 -9.63 -14.68 3.07
N GLU A 68 -8.55 -14.61 3.86
CA GLU A 68 -8.59 -14.93 5.29
C GLU A 68 -9.37 -13.90 6.11
N ALA A 69 -9.28 -12.60 5.76
CA ALA A 69 -10.07 -11.57 6.43
C ALA A 69 -11.57 -11.78 6.20
N ALA A 70 -11.97 -12.17 4.98
CA ALA A 70 -13.37 -12.44 4.62
C ALA A 70 -14.34 -11.32 5.06
N GLY A 71 -13.91 -10.06 4.97
CA GLY A 71 -14.68 -8.89 5.37
C GLY A 71 -14.80 -8.65 6.88
N ARG A 72 -14.17 -9.46 7.74
CA ARG A 72 -14.22 -9.33 9.21
C ARG A 72 -13.39 -8.17 9.75
N ALA A 73 -12.35 -7.75 9.02
CA ALA A 73 -11.47 -6.64 9.38
C ALA A 73 -10.92 -5.99 8.10
N PRO A 74 -10.51 -4.71 8.16
CA PRO A 74 -9.97 -4.02 6.99
C PRO A 74 -8.62 -4.62 6.57
N VAL A 75 -8.41 -4.74 5.26
CA VAL A 75 -7.15 -5.15 4.65
C VAL A 75 -6.61 -4.01 3.79
N VAL A 76 -5.42 -3.55 4.13
CA VAL A 76 -4.62 -2.62 3.33
C VAL A 76 -3.44 -3.38 2.76
N ALA A 77 -3.22 -3.26 1.45
CA ALA A 77 -2.08 -3.89 0.79
C ALA A 77 -1.12 -2.84 0.24
N HIS A 78 0.17 -3.06 0.42
CA HIS A 78 1.18 -2.22 -0.21
C HIS A 78 1.31 -2.51 -1.70
N ILE A 79 1.50 -1.45 -2.50
CA ILE A 79 1.61 -1.53 -3.96
C ILE A 79 2.85 -0.81 -4.50
N GLY A 80 3.68 -0.26 -3.61
CA GLY A 80 4.79 0.62 -4.01
C GLY A 80 5.87 -0.12 -4.79
N GLU A 81 6.17 0.39 -5.97
CA GLU A 81 7.27 -0.06 -6.82
C GLU A 81 8.21 1.09 -7.14
N VAL A 82 9.38 0.78 -7.70
CA VAL A 82 10.41 1.79 -8.04
C VAL A 82 9.88 2.85 -9.03
N SER A 83 8.89 2.49 -9.86
CA SER A 83 8.31 3.42 -10.84
C SER A 83 6.80 3.61 -10.67
N THR A 84 6.31 4.77 -11.09
CA THR A 84 4.88 5.09 -11.15
C THR A 84 4.11 4.08 -12.01
N ARG A 85 4.69 3.64 -13.15
CA ARG A 85 4.03 2.70 -14.06
C ARG A 85 3.80 1.34 -13.39
N GLU A 86 4.84 0.78 -12.76
CA GLU A 86 4.72 -0.51 -12.10
C GLU A 86 3.83 -0.43 -10.86
N THR A 87 3.92 0.66 -10.08
CA THR A 87 3.04 0.90 -8.92
C THR A 87 1.56 0.92 -9.34
N ARG A 88 1.23 1.62 -10.45
CA ARG A 88 -0.13 1.63 -11.02
C ARG A 88 -0.58 0.25 -11.46
N ARG A 89 0.29 -0.47 -12.18
CA ARG A 89 -0.02 -1.79 -12.72
C ARG A 89 -0.29 -2.80 -11.60
N LEU A 90 0.57 -2.86 -10.59
CA LEU A 90 0.38 -3.71 -9.42
C LEU A 90 -0.86 -3.27 -8.62
N GLY A 91 -1.03 -1.97 -8.41
CA GLY A 91 -2.15 -1.42 -7.66
C GLY A 91 -3.51 -1.78 -8.27
N GLN A 92 -3.63 -1.74 -9.60
CA GLN A 92 -4.86 -2.15 -10.30
C GLN A 92 -5.17 -3.64 -10.11
N GLN A 93 -4.14 -4.50 -10.11
CA GLN A 93 -4.33 -5.94 -9.87
C GLN A 93 -4.76 -6.21 -8.43
N ILE A 94 -4.07 -5.60 -7.46
CA ILE A 94 -4.38 -5.76 -6.03
C ILE A 94 -5.74 -5.15 -5.66
N ALA A 95 -6.12 -4.00 -6.24
CA ALA A 95 -7.42 -3.39 -6.01
C ALA A 95 -8.59 -4.31 -6.40
N ARG A 96 -8.43 -5.13 -7.45
CA ARG A 96 -9.45 -6.09 -7.90
C ARG A 96 -9.64 -7.26 -6.94
N LEU A 97 -8.70 -7.51 -6.03
CA LEU A 97 -8.80 -8.58 -5.04
C LEU A 97 -9.80 -8.24 -3.93
N GLY A 98 -10.20 -6.98 -3.78
CA GLY A 98 -11.15 -6.54 -2.75
C GLY A 98 -10.52 -5.99 -1.47
N VAL A 99 -9.30 -5.45 -1.56
CA VAL A 99 -8.68 -4.68 -0.45
C VAL A 99 -9.49 -3.40 -0.14
N ASP A 100 -9.50 -2.98 1.13
CA ASP A 100 -10.21 -1.78 1.56
C ASP A 100 -9.48 -0.50 1.15
N ALA A 101 -8.15 -0.57 1.08
CA ALA A 101 -7.27 0.48 0.58
C ALA A 101 -5.93 -0.12 0.13
N VAL A 102 -5.14 0.70 -0.55
CA VAL A 102 -3.74 0.38 -0.85
C VAL A 102 -2.81 1.42 -0.25
N SER A 103 -1.54 1.07 -0.08
CA SER A 103 -0.49 1.97 0.40
C SER A 103 0.66 2.03 -0.60
N ALA A 104 1.16 3.23 -0.91
CA ALA A 104 2.33 3.41 -1.77
C ALA A 104 3.43 4.20 -1.04
N ILE A 105 4.60 3.58 -0.93
CA ILE A 105 5.82 4.19 -0.36
C ILE A 105 6.30 5.25 -1.34
N THR A 106 6.85 6.33 -0.81
CA THR A 106 7.51 7.35 -1.63
C THR A 106 8.63 6.72 -2.46
N PRO A 107 8.77 7.03 -3.76
CA PRO A 107 9.86 6.52 -4.58
C PRO A 107 11.22 6.75 -3.93
N TRP A 108 12.14 5.80 -4.09
CA TRP A 108 13.36 5.73 -3.28
C TRP A 108 14.67 5.62 -4.08
N PHE A 109 14.60 5.40 -5.39
CA PHE A 109 15.82 5.25 -6.20
C PHE A 109 16.46 6.59 -6.57
N VAL A 110 15.65 7.64 -6.72
CA VAL A 110 16.11 8.99 -7.07
C VAL A 110 15.49 10.05 -6.15
N PRO A 111 16.19 11.15 -5.88
CA PRO A 111 15.59 12.33 -5.26
C PRO A 111 14.49 12.91 -6.15
N LEU A 112 13.38 13.31 -5.56
CA LEU A 112 12.23 13.90 -6.25
C LEU A 112 11.83 15.24 -5.65
N LYS A 113 11.39 16.14 -6.51
CA LYS A 113 10.72 17.40 -6.14
C LYS A 113 9.29 17.13 -5.71
N GLN A 114 8.71 18.07 -4.95
CA GLN A 114 7.32 17.95 -4.50
C GLN A 114 6.32 17.87 -5.66
N GLU A 115 6.55 18.60 -6.76
CA GLU A 115 5.72 18.51 -7.98
C GLU A 115 5.72 17.09 -8.59
N GLU A 116 6.87 16.41 -8.55
CA GLU A 116 7.02 15.05 -9.07
C GLU A 116 6.32 14.03 -8.16
N LEU A 117 6.35 14.26 -6.84
CA LEU A 117 5.60 13.46 -5.86
C LEU A 117 4.09 13.62 -6.05
N ILE A 118 3.59 14.84 -6.26
CA ILE A 118 2.19 15.09 -6.58
C ILE A 118 1.79 14.32 -7.84
N ASN A 119 2.55 14.47 -8.93
CA ASN A 119 2.28 13.77 -10.18
C ASN A 119 2.29 12.25 -10.02
N HIS A 120 3.25 11.70 -9.26
CA HIS A 120 3.35 10.28 -8.96
C HIS A 120 2.09 9.76 -8.25
N TYR A 121 1.70 10.40 -7.15
CA TYR A 121 0.57 9.95 -6.34
C TYR A 121 -0.79 10.20 -7.02
N THR A 122 -0.97 11.31 -7.73
CA THR A 122 -2.18 11.57 -8.54
C THR A 122 -2.34 10.51 -9.62
N ALA A 123 -1.29 10.20 -10.38
CA ALA A 123 -1.36 9.18 -11.42
C ALA A 123 -1.69 7.77 -10.87
N ILE A 124 -1.28 7.47 -9.64
CA ILE A 124 -1.66 6.24 -8.95
C ILE A 124 -3.13 6.31 -8.50
N ALA A 125 -3.51 7.34 -7.76
CA ALA A 125 -4.87 7.51 -7.24
C ALA A 125 -5.93 7.46 -8.35
N ASP A 126 -5.71 8.16 -9.46
CA ASP A 126 -6.62 8.20 -10.61
C ASP A 126 -6.80 6.84 -11.30
N ALA A 127 -5.82 5.94 -11.17
CA ALA A 127 -5.85 4.62 -11.77
C ALA A 127 -6.55 3.56 -10.90
N LEU A 128 -6.88 3.89 -9.65
CA LEU A 128 -7.34 2.94 -8.65
C LEU A 128 -8.81 3.11 -8.33
N SER A 129 -9.48 1.97 -8.16
CA SER A 129 -10.83 1.94 -7.65
C SER A 129 -10.88 1.90 -6.12
N VAL A 130 -9.79 2.05 -5.38
CA VAL A 130 -9.73 1.98 -3.90
C VAL A 130 -8.92 3.16 -3.34
N PRO A 131 -9.13 3.58 -2.08
CA PRO A 131 -8.34 4.65 -1.45
C PRO A 131 -6.84 4.33 -1.46
N LEU A 132 -6.01 5.37 -1.60
CA LEU A 132 -4.56 5.30 -1.54
C LEU A 132 -4.05 5.98 -0.26
N PHE A 133 -3.24 5.27 0.52
CA PHE A 133 -2.45 5.82 1.61
C PHE A 133 -1.04 6.18 1.12
N LEU A 134 -0.65 7.44 1.38
CA LEU A 134 0.69 7.92 1.13
C LEU A 134 1.61 7.45 2.25
N TYR A 135 2.62 6.64 1.93
CA TYR A 135 3.51 6.06 2.92
C TYR A 135 4.85 6.81 2.94
N ASN A 136 4.93 7.77 3.88
CA ASN A 136 6.06 8.69 4.05
C ASN A 136 7.06 8.14 5.07
N ILE A 137 8.19 7.58 4.61
CA ILE A 137 9.29 7.06 5.45
C ILE A 137 10.65 7.56 4.96
N PRO A 138 10.98 8.86 5.17
CA PRO A 138 12.18 9.51 4.60
C PRO A 138 13.50 8.81 4.94
N ALA A 139 13.60 8.20 6.12
CA ALA A 139 14.78 7.44 6.54
C ALA A 139 15.09 6.23 5.63
N ARG A 140 14.11 5.78 4.82
CA ARG A 140 14.27 4.69 3.83
C ARG A 140 14.28 5.20 2.40
N THR A 141 13.54 6.26 2.11
CA THR A 141 13.30 6.72 0.73
C THR A 141 14.19 7.87 0.31
N GLY A 142 14.78 8.61 1.25
CA GLY A 142 15.47 9.88 0.96
C GLY A 142 14.54 11.01 0.50
N ASN A 143 13.24 10.74 0.35
CA ASN A 143 12.22 11.67 -0.11
C ASN A 143 11.17 11.87 0.98
N THR A 144 10.78 13.13 1.22
CA THR A 144 9.78 13.49 2.23
C THR A 144 8.56 14.09 1.56
N ILE A 145 7.37 13.63 1.96
CA ILE A 145 6.10 14.26 1.60
C ILE A 145 5.92 15.50 2.49
N ALA A 146 5.97 16.69 1.89
CA ALA A 146 5.62 17.91 2.61
C ALA A 146 4.12 17.94 2.95
N PRO A 147 3.69 18.59 4.04
CA PRO A 147 2.28 18.70 4.41
C PRO A 147 1.38 19.19 3.27
N GLU A 148 1.85 20.15 2.47
CA GLU A 148 1.14 20.73 1.34
C GLU A 148 0.95 19.73 0.19
N THR A 149 1.89 18.79 0.04
CA THR A 149 1.85 17.72 -0.97
C THR A 149 0.89 16.60 -0.58
N GLY A 150 0.72 16.34 0.72
CA GLY A 150 -0.22 15.35 1.24
C GLY A 150 -1.64 15.87 1.49
N ALA A 151 -1.86 17.18 1.40
CA ALA A 151 -3.17 17.77 1.57
C ALA A 151 -4.11 17.35 0.42
N PRO A 152 -5.42 17.15 0.69
CA PRO A 152 -6.40 17.03 -0.37
C PRO A 152 -6.24 18.22 -1.32
N ALA A 153 -6.28 17.99 -2.63
CA ALA A 153 -6.33 19.10 -3.58
C ALA A 153 -7.48 20.02 -3.17
N GLY A 154 -7.14 21.21 -2.67
CA GLY A 154 -8.12 22.26 -2.45
C GLY A 154 -8.83 22.59 -3.77
N PRO A 155 -9.93 23.36 -3.74
CA PRO A 155 -10.56 23.82 -4.97
C PRO A 155 -9.50 24.41 -5.92
N PRO A 156 -9.60 24.17 -7.24
CA PRO A 156 -8.60 24.60 -8.20
C PRO A 156 -8.27 26.07 -7.94
N ARG A 157 -6.99 26.36 -7.71
CA ARG A 157 -6.54 27.74 -7.53
C ARG A 157 -6.89 28.48 -8.81
N GLU A 158 -7.89 29.35 -8.75
CA GLU A 158 -8.17 30.28 -9.84
C GLU A 158 -6.85 30.98 -10.18
N TYR A 159 -6.37 30.74 -11.40
CA TYR A 159 -5.26 31.48 -11.96
C TYR A 159 -5.68 32.95 -11.98
N ARG A 160 -5.28 33.72 -10.96
CA ARG A 160 -5.30 35.18 -11.06
C ARG A 160 -4.29 35.54 -12.13
N ARG A 161 -4.81 35.78 -13.34
CA ARG A 161 -4.11 36.56 -14.35
C ARG A 161 -3.84 37.93 -13.72
N HIS A 162 -2.56 38.23 -13.53
CA HIS A 162 -2.08 39.60 -13.48
C HIS A 162 -2.00 40.13 -14.91
#